data_AF-A0A1H6KD70-F1
#
_entry.id   AF-A0A1H6KD70-F1
#
_cell.length_a   1.000
_cell.length_b   1.000
_cell.length_c   1.000
_cell.angle_alpha   90.00
_cell.angle_beta   90.00
_cell.angle_gamma   90.00
#
_symmetry.space_group_name_H-M   'P 1'
#
loop_
_entity.id
_entity.type
_entity.pdbx_description
1 polymer ?
#
loop_
_entity_poly.entity_id
_entity_poly.type
_entity_poly.pdbx_seq_one_letter_code
_entity_poly.pdbx_strand_id
1 'polypeptide(L)'
;MLAQLADESDYATTQRELQMLIQSNDVFKVEGKFSIDRYKDLLRLNGISDVEYERIQTEGLTQNQIKRNFSDSAFLTPSALKRIQSLNDQERKFSHIMLNTKNYIDEVKVNPESVKEFFDENKQVFLEPQKVKVDFVELSTKEIAKSIKVNDDDLSNLYEDEQARFSTEEERKAQHILVESEGLANTIITQLKQGESFAELAAKHSQDTGSKDSGGDLGFFAMGAMVPEFEAKVFAMKEGEVSSPVKTDFGYHIIKLNKIKASEVKSFESLRSELTKLYTEREVQKSIYKLTEQLSNLSYEEDLEAVANQMDLELRTSEFFTQDTKEHDAKFVAAAYSDEVLNKGESSKLIELSKDKFVVLRINERNPQREKTFDEVKVEIAKHLSGLLAKTFIDNVADKITALLSKGDTTTVQKLMEKYQLTWKDVGWVKRSSREENTGIINIVFSLPKPNDGVIYDAQSLNAEQSIVLKLSAIRVSNNVPNNALSSVILGFESEAFFNSILKTLHKDIDIKIFSDRL
;
A
#
# COMPACT_ATOMS: atom_id res chain seq x y z
N MET A 1 21.21 22.45 -12.28
CA MET A 1 21.69 23.03 -11.01
C MET A 1 23.00 22.42 -10.55
N LEU A 2 23.04 21.19 -10.01
CA LEU A 2 24.32 20.58 -9.58
C LEU A 2 25.32 20.36 -10.72
N ALA A 3 24.84 20.00 -11.91
CA ALA A 3 25.69 19.90 -13.11
C ALA A 3 26.30 21.25 -13.52
N GLN A 4 25.55 22.35 -13.35
CA GLN A 4 26.03 23.71 -13.64
C GLN A 4 27.05 24.16 -12.60
N LEU A 5 26.79 23.91 -11.31
CA LEU A 5 27.75 24.19 -10.24
C LEU A 5 29.06 23.41 -10.43
N ALA A 6 28.97 22.16 -10.90
CA ALA A 6 30.15 21.36 -11.23
C ALA A 6 31.00 22.01 -12.32
N ASP A 7 30.35 22.45 -13.40
CA ASP A 7 30.99 23.13 -14.54
C ASP A 7 31.62 24.46 -14.12
N GLU A 8 30.89 25.30 -13.38
CA GLU A 8 31.39 26.59 -12.88
C GLU A 8 32.54 26.46 -11.87
N SER A 9 32.66 25.31 -11.21
CA SER A 9 33.69 25.03 -10.19
C SER A 9 34.80 24.11 -10.71
N ASP A 10 34.85 23.84 -12.02
CA ASP A 10 35.80 22.95 -12.68
C ASP A 10 35.86 21.52 -12.07
N TYR A 11 34.73 21.02 -11.52
CA TYR A 11 34.62 19.65 -11.02
C TYR A 11 34.30 18.68 -12.16
N ALA A 12 35.13 17.66 -12.32
CA ALA A 12 34.93 16.61 -13.32
C ALA A 12 35.27 15.23 -12.75
N THR A 13 34.45 14.24 -13.07
CA THR A 13 34.79 12.82 -12.85
C THR A 13 35.84 12.38 -13.86
N THR A 14 36.92 11.77 -13.38
CA THR A 14 37.95 11.22 -14.25
C THR A 14 37.49 9.92 -14.91
N GLN A 15 38.02 9.62 -16.10
CA GLN A 15 37.73 8.35 -16.78
C GLN A 15 38.08 7.13 -15.92
N ARG A 16 39.12 7.24 -15.08
CA ARG A 16 39.52 6.17 -14.16
C ARG A 16 38.46 5.92 -13.08
N GLU A 17 37.87 6.95 -12.50
CA GLU A 17 36.82 6.81 -11.49
C GLU A 17 35.57 6.16 -12.08
N LEU A 18 35.18 6.56 -13.29
CA LEU A 18 34.09 5.94 -14.03
C LEU A 18 34.35 4.44 -14.26
N GLN A 19 35.54 4.09 -14.76
CA GLN A 19 35.91 2.69 -15.00
C GLN A 19 35.90 1.86 -13.71
N MET A 20 36.42 2.40 -12.61
CA MET A 20 36.39 1.72 -11.31
C MET A 20 34.96 1.47 -10.84
N LEU A 21 34.05 2.44 -10.97
CA LEU A 21 32.64 2.26 -10.64
C LEU A 21 32.02 1.13 -11.47
N ILE A 22 32.19 1.17 -12.79
CA ILE A 22 31.62 0.17 -13.69
C ILE A 22 32.18 -1.22 -13.39
N GLN A 23 33.51 -1.35 -13.23
CA GLN A 23 34.15 -2.63 -12.94
C GLN A 23 33.83 -3.18 -11.54
N SER A 24 33.49 -2.31 -10.58
CA SER A 24 33.11 -2.72 -9.24
C SER A 24 31.73 -3.39 -9.20
N ASN A 25 30.86 -3.10 -10.16
CA ASN A 25 29.49 -3.60 -10.17
C ASN A 25 29.45 -5.10 -10.49
N ASP A 26 28.94 -5.89 -9.55
CA ASP A 26 28.88 -7.36 -9.63
C ASP A 26 28.01 -7.86 -10.80
N VAL A 27 27.02 -7.07 -11.21
CA VAL A 27 26.15 -7.42 -12.34
C VAL A 27 26.93 -7.56 -13.65
N PHE A 28 28.07 -6.87 -13.78
CA PHE A 28 28.94 -6.91 -14.96
C PHE A 28 30.08 -7.94 -14.84
N LYS A 29 30.08 -8.79 -13.80
CA LYS A 29 31.13 -9.79 -13.59
C LYS A 29 30.72 -11.18 -14.07
N VAL A 30 31.69 -11.93 -14.60
CA VAL A 30 31.63 -13.37 -14.90
C VAL A 30 32.76 -14.03 -14.11
N GLU A 31 32.43 -15.06 -13.32
CA GLU A 31 33.39 -15.71 -12.41
C GLU A 31 34.14 -14.72 -11.49
N GLY A 32 33.43 -13.68 -11.03
CA GLY A 32 33.97 -12.65 -10.14
C GLY A 32 34.91 -11.63 -10.80
N LYS A 33 35.11 -11.69 -12.13
CA LYS A 33 35.91 -10.72 -12.89
C LYS A 33 35.01 -9.92 -13.84
N PHE A 34 35.31 -8.63 -14.02
CA PHE A 34 34.58 -7.79 -14.96
C PHE A 34 34.66 -8.38 -16.39
N SER A 35 33.51 -8.48 -17.06
CA SER A 35 33.40 -8.94 -18.45
C SER A 35 32.80 -7.83 -19.31
N ILE A 36 33.58 -7.39 -20.30
CA ILE A 36 33.15 -6.36 -21.24
C ILE A 36 31.95 -6.82 -22.09
N ASP A 37 31.90 -8.10 -22.46
CA ASP A 37 30.82 -8.68 -23.25
C ASP A 37 29.53 -8.68 -22.44
N ARG A 38 29.58 -9.13 -21.17
CA ARG A 38 28.43 -9.09 -20.26
C ARG A 38 27.92 -7.67 -20.02
N TYR A 39 28.82 -6.72 -19.83
CA TYR A 39 28.46 -5.30 -19.70
C TYR A 39 27.68 -4.80 -20.92
N LYS A 40 28.22 -5.01 -22.13
CA LYS A 40 27.57 -4.56 -23.38
C LYS A 40 26.26 -5.28 -23.66
N ASP A 41 26.20 -6.58 -23.42
CA ASP A 41 24.99 -7.38 -23.63
C ASP A 41 23.85 -6.93 -22.72
N LEU A 42 24.14 -6.69 -21.44
CA LEU A 42 23.14 -6.21 -20.48
C LEU A 42 22.65 -4.81 -20.81
N LEU A 43 23.54 -3.89 -21.22
CA LEU A 43 23.11 -2.56 -21.65
C LEU A 43 22.20 -2.63 -22.89
N ARG A 44 22.58 -3.44 -23.90
CA ARG A 44 21.78 -3.63 -25.12
C ARG A 44 20.40 -4.23 -24.84
N LEU A 45 20.31 -5.22 -23.95
CA LEU A 45 19.04 -5.81 -23.53
C LEU A 45 18.10 -4.79 -22.87
N ASN A 46 18.66 -3.76 -22.23
CA ASN A 46 17.91 -2.67 -21.60
C ASN A 46 17.75 -1.45 -22.53
N GLY A 47 18.16 -1.54 -23.79
CA GLY A 47 18.03 -0.46 -24.77
C GLY A 47 18.94 0.74 -24.52
N ILE A 48 20.04 0.58 -23.77
CA ILE A 48 20.99 1.65 -23.43
C ILE A 48 22.32 1.39 -24.16
N SER A 49 22.95 2.42 -24.71
CA SER A 49 24.31 2.32 -25.28
C SER A 49 25.38 2.46 -24.20
N ASP A 50 26.58 1.94 -24.44
CA ASP A 50 27.73 2.11 -23.54
C ASP A 50 28.09 3.59 -23.35
N VAL A 51 28.09 4.38 -24.43
CA VAL A 51 28.32 5.84 -24.39
C VAL A 51 27.29 6.54 -23.51
N GLU A 52 26.00 6.22 -23.67
CA GLU A 52 24.94 6.86 -22.90
C GLU A 52 24.98 6.45 -21.43
N TYR A 53 25.24 5.17 -21.15
CA TYR A 53 25.42 4.68 -19.78
C TYR A 53 26.60 5.36 -19.09
N GLU A 54 27.75 5.42 -19.76
CA GLU A 54 28.96 6.08 -19.25
C GLU A 54 28.74 7.57 -18.99
N ARG A 55 28.01 8.27 -19.88
CA ARG A 55 27.62 9.67 -19.67
C ARG A 55 26.76 9.83 -18.41
N ILE A 56 25.71 9.02 -18.25
CA ILE A 56 24.82 9.06 -17.07
C ILE A 56 25.62 8.78 -15.79
N GLN A 57 26.49 7.77 -15.80
CA GLN A 57 27.33 7.45 -14.64
C GLN A 57 28.31 8.58 -14.32
N THR A 58 28.92 9.19 -15.34
CA THR A 58 29.85 10.32 -15.18
C THR A 58 29.15 11.54 -14.58
N GLU A 59 27.96 11.89 -15.07
CA GLU A 59 27.15 12.98 -14.52
C GLU A 59 26.75 12.69 -13.08
N GLY A 60 26.30 11.47 -12.79
CA GLY A 60 25.94 11.04 -11.43
C GLY A 60 27.13 11.07 -10.48
N LEU A 61 28.32 10.61 -10.90
CA LEU A 61 29.54 10.65 -10.10
C LEU A 61 29.97 12.08 -9.80
N THR A 62 29.94 12.96 -10.79
CA THR A 62 30.34 14.38 -10.65
C THR A 62 29.41 15.09 -9.67
N GLN A 63 28.10 14.90 -9.80
CA GLN A 63 27.13 15.48 -8.85
C GLN A 63 27.29 14.90 -7.44
N ASN A 64 27.53 13.60 -7.31
CA ASN A 64 27.76 12.95 -6.02
C ASN A 64 29.06 13.39 -5.36
N GLN A 65 30.10 13.73 -6.14
CA GLN A 65 31.36 14.22 -5.61
C GLN A 65 31.16 15.55 -4.88
N ILE A 66 30.38 16.48 -5.45
CA ILE A 66 30.02 17.74 -4.80
C ILE A 66 29.31 17.47 -3.47
N LYS A 67 28.31 16.58 -3.48
CA LYS A 67 27.57 16.20 -2.27
C LYS A 67 28.49 15.59 -1.21
N ARG A 68 29.37 14.66 -1.59
CA ARG A 68 30.33 14.01 -0.68
C ARG A 68 31.32 15.01 -0.09
N ASN A 69 31.94 15.85 -0.92
CA ASN A 69 32.92 16.83 -0.47
C ASN A 69 32.32 17.79 0.58
N PHE A 70 31.08 18.21 0.40
CA PHE A 70 30.39 19.02 1.40
C PHE A 70 30.13 18.23 2.69
N SER A 71 29.59 17.02 2.59
CA SER A 71 29.34 16.17 3.76
C SER A 71 30.61 15.82 4.54
N ASP A 72 31.71 15.57 3.84
CA ASP A 72 33.00 15.17 4.42
C ASP A 72 33.77 16.37 4.98
N SER A 73 33.43 17.59 4.56
CA SER A 73 34.01 18.83 5.11
C SER A 73 33.39 19.24 6.47
N ALA A 74 32.25 18.65 6.84
CA ALA A 74 31.62 18.91 8.12
C ALA A 74 32.44 18.28 9.27
N PHE A 75 32.69 19.05 10.32
CA PHE A 75 33.41 18.58 11.50
C PHE A 75 32.72 19.02 12.80
N LEU A 76 32.88 18.20 13.84
CA LEU A 76 32.49 18.54 15.20
C LEU A 76 33.73 18.70 16.05
N THR A 77 33.82 19.81 16.78
CA THR A 77 34.90 19.96 17.76
C THR A 77 34.70 18.98 18.93
N PRO A 78 35.77 18.49 19.58
CA PRO A 78 35.63 17.64 20.76
C PRO A 78 34.78 18.28 21.87
N SER A 79 34.84 19.61 22.00
CA SER A 79 34.01 20.38 22.94
C SER A 79 32.52 20.34 22.58
N ALA A 80 32.19 20.55 21.30
CA ALA A 80 30.82 20.47 20.81
C ALA A 80 30.25 19.06 21.00
N LEU A 81 31.01 18.04 20.61
CA LEU A 81 30.63 16.65 20.77
C LEU A 81 30.41 16.29 22.26
N LYS A 82 31.30 16.74 23.15
CA LYS A 82 31.12 16.57 24.60
C LYS A 82 29.86 17.25 25.11
N ARG A 83 29.55 18.46 24.66
CA ARG A 83 28.33 19.19 25.06
C ARG A 83 27.07 18.46 24.59
N ILE A 84 27.05 17.94 23.36
CA ILE A 84 25.88 17.24 22.84
C ILE A 84 25.71 15.87 23.53
N GLN A 85 26.81 15.13 23.74
CA GLN A 85 26.79 13.91 24.56
C GLN A 85 26.24 14.20 25.96
N SER A 86 26.66 15.31 26.59
CA SER A 86 26.18 15.73 27.91
C SER A 86 24.67 16.02 27.92
N LEU A 87 24.12 16.56 26.84
CA LEU A 87 22.68 16.81 26.70
C LEU A 87 21.89 15.51 26.44
N ASN A 88 22.47 14.59 25.67
CA ASN A 88 21.89 13.28 25.38
C ASN A 88 21.86 12.37 26.62
N ASP A 89 22.95 12.38 27.39
CA ASP A 89 23.11 11.59 28.62
C ASP A 89 22.52 12.29 29.85
N GLN A 90 21.92 13.46 29.67
CA GLN A 90 21.24 14.14 30.76
C GLN A 90 20.07 13.30 31.24
N GLU A 91 20.07 13.02 32.54
CA GLU A 91 18.96 12.40 33.23
C GLU A 91 18.35 13.38 34.23
N ARG A 92 17.03 13.35 34.33
CA ARG A 92 16.25 14.20 35.25
C ARG A 92 15.46 13.31 36.19
N LYS A 93 15.60 13.56 37.50
CA LYS A 93 14.79 12.88 38.52
C LYS A 93 13.54 13.71 38.81
N PHE A 94 12.37 13.17 38.53
CA PHE A 94 11.13 13.91 38.77
C PHE A 94 9.99 13.04 39.29
N SER A 95 9.02 13.70 39.92
CA SER A 95 7.72 13.15 40.27
C SER A 95 6.64 14.10 39.77
N HIS A 96 5.41 13.62 39.63
CA HIS A 96 4.30 14.48 39.21
C HIS A 96 2.98 14.10 39.87
N ILE A 97 2.05 15.06 39.90
CA ILE A 97 0.64 14.86 40.20
C ILE A 97 -0.11 15.05 38.88
N MET A 98 -1.03 14.14 38.58
CA MET A 98 -1.91 14.22 37.42
C MET A 98 -3.32 14.60 37.86
N LEU A 99 -3.88 15.65 37.27
CA LEU A 99 -5.29 16.01 37.42
C LEU A 99 -6.02 15.70 36.12
N ASN A 100 -7.16 15.04 36.24
CA ASN A 100 -8.02 14.71 35.10
C ASN A 100 -9.36 15.41 35.26
N THR A 101 -9.77 16.16 34.24
CA THR A 101 -10.99 16.96 34.20
C THR A 101 -12.22 16.14 34.58
N LYS A 102 -12.30 14.88 34.14
CA LYS A 102 -13.44 13.98 34.39
C LYS A 102 -13.70 13.73 35.88
N ASN A 103 -12.66 13.82 36.71
CA ASN A 103 -12.76 13.58 38.15
C ASN A 103 -13.30 14.80 38.92
N TYR A 104 -13.41 15.96 38.27
CA TYR A 104 -13.75 17.23 38.92
C TYR A 104 -14.94 17.94 38.25
N ILE A 105 -15.70 17.23 37.42
CA ILE A 105 -16.94 17.72 36.80
C ILE A 105 -17.96 18.13 37.87
N ASP A 106 -18.07 17.37 38.96
CA ASP A 106 -19.03 17.64 40.04
C ASP A 106 -18.58 18.75 41.00
N GLU A 107 -17.30 19.14 40.95
CA GLU A 107 -16.76 20.25 41.75
C GLU A 107 -17.07 21.63 41.15
N VAL A 108 -17.54 21.65 39.90
CA VAL A 108 -17.91 22.88 39.20
C VAL A 108 -19.41 22.97 38.99
N LYS A 109 -19.93 24.20 38.99
CA LYS A 109 -21.35 24.47 38.75
C LYS A 109 -21.50 25.31 37.49
N VAL A 110 -22.25 24.79 36.54
CA VAL A 110 -22.62 25.53 35.33
C VAL A 110 -23.81 26.43 35.67
N ASN A 111 -23.67 27.75 35.42
CA ASN A 111 -24.79 28.67 35.51
C ASN A 111 -25.77 28.39 34.36
N PRO A 112 -27.08 28.14 34.61
CA PRO A 112 -28.07 27.97 33.56
C PRO A 112 -28.13 29.14 32.56
N GLU A 113 -27.84 30.37 33.00
CA GLU A 113 -27.78 31.54 32.11
C GLU A 113 -26.66 31.39 31.07
N SER A 114 -25.49 30.90 31.45
CA SER A 114 -24.37 30.65 30.54
C SER A 114 -24.66 29.55 29.52
N VAL A 115 -25.51 28.56 29.85
CA VAL A 115 -25.97 27.53 28.91
C VAL A 115 -26.83 28.17 27.81
N LYS A 116 -27.71 29.09 28.20
CA LYS A 116 -28.58 29.82 27.26
C LYS A 116 -27.78 30.79 26.39
N GLU A 117 -26.89 31.56 27.01
CA GLU A 117 -25.99 32.49 26.30
C GLU A 117 -25.14 31.75 25.27
N PHE A 118 -24.54 30.61 25.66
CA PHE A 118 -23.78 29.77 24.72
C PHE A 118 -24.63 29.30 23.55
N PHE A 119 -25.86 28.85 23.79
CA PHE A 119 -26.79 28.50 22.71
C PHE A 119 -27.08 29.69 21.79
N ASP A 120 -27.40 30.85 22.37
CA ASP A 120 -27.80 32.04 21.63
C ASP A 120 -26.67 32.61 20.77
N GLU A 121 -25.43 32.56 21.25
CA GLU A 121 -24.23 33.01 20.51
C GLU A 121 -23.76 32.00 19.45
N ASN A 122 -24.07 30.71 19.62
CA ASN A 122 -23.53 29.62 18.79
C ASN A 122 -24.61 28.87 17.98
N LYS A 123 -25.76 29.50 17.66
CA LYS A 123 -26.86 28.85 16.92
C LYS A 123 -26.42 28.15 15.63
N GLN A 124 -25.43 28.72 14.94
CA GLN A 124 -24.92 28.20 13.67
C GLN A 124 -24.23 26.82 13.79
N VAL A 125 -23.78 26.42 14.98
CA VAL A 125 -23.21 25.07 15.17
C VAL A 125 -24.25 24.04 15.60
N PHE A 126 -25.44 24.48 16.02
CA PHE A 126 -26.55 23.61 16.43
C PHE A 126 -27.53 23.38 15.29
N LEU A 127 -27.01 22.95 14.16
CA LEU A 127 -27.83 22.59 13.00
C LEU A 127 -28.08 21.09 12.97
N GLU A 128 -29.33 20.70 12.72
CA GLU A 128 -29.63 19.37 12.24
C GLU A 128 -29.49 19.37 10.72
N PRO A 129 -28.57 18.57 10.14
CA PRO A 129 -28.36 18.55 8.70
C PRO A 129 -29.59 18.01 7.97
N GLN A 130 -29.74 18.37 6.70
CA GLN A 130 -30.80 17.84 5.85
C GLN A 130 -30.65 16.32 5.72
N LYS A 131 -31.73 15.60 6.04
CA LYS A 131 -31.81 14.14 5.90
C LYS A 131 -32.84 13.79 4.84
N VAL A 132 -32.58 12.72 4.11
CA VAL A 132 -33.49 12.19 3.10
C VAL A 132 -33.79 10.74 3.37
N LYS A 133 -34.98 10.34 2.96
CA LYS A 133 -35.43 8.95 2.86
C LYS A 133 -35.82 8.73 1.41
N VAL A 134 -35.31 7.67 0.80
CA VAL A 134 -35.59 7.33 -0.60
C VAL A 134 -36.20 5.95 -0.73
N ASP A 135 -37.11 5.82 -1.69
CA ASP A 135 -37.56 4.54 -2.23
C ASP A 135 -36.65 4.15 -3.40
N PHE A 136 -36.38 2.87 -3.57
CA PHE A 136 -35.50 2.39 -4.62
C PHE A 136 -35.84 0.97 -5.06
N VAL A 137 -35.49 0.68 -6.31
CA VAL A 137 -35.53 -0.66 -6.89
C VAL A 137 -34.10 -1.09 -7.24
N GLU A 138 -33.77 -2.35 -6.95
CA GLU A 138 -32.44 -2.91 -7.20
C GLU A 138 -32.53 -4.06 -8.20
N LEU A 139 -31.75 -3.96 -9.28
CA LEU A 139 -31.49 -5.03 -10.22
C LEU A 139 -30.11 -5.62 -9.94
N SER A 140 -30.03 -6.94 -9.76
CA SER A 140 -28.74 -7.61 -9.55
C SER A 140 -28.56 -8.86 -10.41
N THR A 141 -27.33 -9.11 -10.83
CA THR A 141 -26.96 -10.30 -11.62
C THR A 141 -27.30 -11.60 -10.89
N LYS A 142 -27.26 -11.60 -9.56
CA LYS A 142 -27.63 -12.74 -8.71
C LYS A 142 -29.12 -13.08 -8.80
N GLU A 143 -30.01 -12.09 -8.80
CA GLU A 143 -31.44 -12.35 -8.91
C GLU A 143 -31.82 -12.74 -10.36
N ILE A 144 -31.17 -12.13 -11.36
CA ILE A 144 -31.31 -12.56 -12.77
C ILE A 144 -30.86 -14.02 -12.95
N ALA A 145 -29.75 -14.43 -12.33
CA ALA A 145 -29.28 -15.82 -12.40
C ALA A 145 -30.30 -16.84 -11.90
N LYS A 146 -31.14 -16.47 -10.92
CA LYS A 146 -32.19 -17.36 -10.39
C LYS A 146 -33.38 -17.52 -11.33
N SER A 147 -33.64 -16.55 -12.21
CA SER A 147 -34.76 -16.59 -13.15
C SER A 147 -34.41 -17.31 -14.46
N ILE A 148 -33.11 -17.50 -14.75
CA ILE A 148 -32.64 -18.23 -15.93
C ILE A 148 -32.94 -19.72 -15.76
N LYS A 149 -33.71 -20.26 -16.70
CA LYS A 149 -34.02 -21.68 -16.79
C LYS A 149 -32.98 -22.36 -17.67
N VAL A 150 -32.19 -23.26 -17.08
CA VAL A 150 -31.23 -24.07 -17.81
C VAL A 150 -31.90 -25.39 -18.21
N ASN A 151 -31.87 -25.71 -19.50
CA ASN A 151 -32.34 -26.97 -20.04
C ASN A 151 -31.17 -27.73 -20.70
N ASP A 152 -31.31 -29.05 -20.85
CA ASP A 152 -30.22 -29.90 -21.34
C ASP A 152 -29.90 -29.66 -22.83
N ASP A 153 -30.88 -29.22 -23.63
CA ASP A 153 -30.67 -28.89 -25.05
C ASP A 153 -29.71 -27.71 -25.21
N ASP A 154 -29.89 -26.65 -24.43
CA ASP A 154 -29.03 -25.47 -24.43
C ASP A 154 -27.60 -25.80 -23.97
N LEU A 155 -27.46 -26.68 -22.97
CA LEU A 155 -26.16 -27.13 -22.52
C LEU A 155 -25.48 -28.01 -23.57
N SER A 156 -26.23 -28.86 -24.27
CA SER A 156 -25.71 -29.71 -25.34
C SER A 156 -25.20 -28.86 -26.50
N ASN A 157 -25.99 -27.86 -26.93
CA ASN A 157 -25.57 -26.91 -27.96
C ASN A 157 -24.30 -26.15 -27.55
N LEU A 158 -24.24 -25.67 -26.31
CA LEU A 158 -23.06 -24.98 -25.79
C LEU A 158 -21.81 -25.89 -25.74
N TYR A 159 -22.00 -27.16 -25.39
CA TYR A 159 -20.91 -28.14 -25.40
C TYR A 159 -20.42 -28.43 -26.82
N GLU A 160 -21.33 -28.56 -27.79
CA GLU A 160 -21.01 -28.75 -29.21
C GLU A 160 -20.26 -27.55 -29.80
N ASP A 161 -20.73 -26.33 -29.53
CA ASP A 161 -20.12 -25.08 -30.00
C ASP A 161 -18.71 -24.86 -29.43
N GLU A 162 -18.40 -25.44 -28.26
CA GLU A 162 -17.13 -25.25 -27.55
C GLU A 162 -16.30 -26.52 -27.36
N GLN A 163 -16.50 -27.57 -28.16
CA GLN A 163 -15.76 -28.84 -27.99
C GLN A 163 -14.24 -28.67 -27.95
N ALA A 164 -13.69 -27.74 -28.75
CA ALA A 164 -12.25 -27.46 -28.78
C ALA A 164 -11.72 -26.89 -27.44
N ARG A 165 -12.57 -26.23 -26.65
CA ARG A 165 -12.23 -25.74 -25.30
C ARG A 165 -12.20 -26.88 -24.27
N PHE A 166 -12.91 -27.96 -24.56
CA PHE A 166 -13.12 -29.09 -23.66
C PHE A 166 -12.29 -30.33 -24.03
N SER A 167 -11.48 -30.25 -25.08
CA SER A 167 -10.48 -31.25 -25.46
C SER A 167 -9.15 -31.04 -24.74
N THR A 168 -8.52 -32.13 -24.32
CA THR A 168 -7.08 -32.14 -23.99
C THR A 168 -6.26 -32.22 -25.28
N GLU A 169 -5.07 -31.62 -25.31
CA GLU A 169 -4.19 -31.76 -26.46
C GLU A 169 -3.61 -33.18 -26.54
N GLU A 170 -3.29 -33.62 -27.76
CA GLU A 170 -2.58 -34.88 -27.97
C GLU A 170 -1.11 -34.72 -27.52
N GLU A 171 -0.66 -35.60 -26.64
CA GLU A 171 0.72 -35.60 -26.14
C GLU A 171 1.47 -36.85 -26.61
N ARG A 172 2.75 -36.66 -26.97
CA ARG A 172 3.66 -37.74 -27.34
C ARG A 172 4.74 -37.87 -26.28
N LYS A 173 5.02 -39.09 -25.82
CA LYS A 173 6.19 -39.39 -24.99
C LYS A 173 7.28 -40.00 -25.86
N ALA A 174 8.42 -39.33 -25.99
CA ALA A 174 9.52 -39.79 -26.82
C ALA A 174 10.88 -39.74 -26.09
N GLN A 175 11.79 -40.61 -26.54
CA GLN A 175 13.20 -40.54 -26.24
C GLN A 175 13.98 -40.11 -27.48
N HIS A 176 15.10 -39.43 -27.30
CA HIS A 176 16.00 -39.12 -28.42
C HIS A 176 17.48 -39.30 -28.12
N ILE A 177 18.27 -39.43 -29.18
CA ILE A 177 19.74 -39.41 -29.16
C ILE A 177 20.15 -38.35 -30.18
N LEU A 178 20.85 -37.31 -29.74
CA LEU A 178 21.36 -36.26 -30.62
C LEU A 178 22.83 -36.51 -30.94
N VAL A 179 23.20 -36.52 -32.23
CA VAL A 179 24.59 -36.69 -32.67
C VAL A 179 24.94 -35.73 -33.80
N GLU A 180 26.22 -35.39 -33.94
CA GLU A 180 26.68 -34.42 -34.94
C GLU A 180 26.64 -34.94 -36.39
N SER A 181 26.73 -36.26 -36.59
CA SER A 181 26.86 -36.85 -37.93
C SER A 181 25.83 -37.94 -38.21
N GLU A 182 25.34 -37.95 -39.45
CA GLU A 182 24.42 -38.98 -39.96
C GLU A 182 25.03 -40.38 -39.91
N GLY A 183 26.34 -40.49 -40.15
CA GLY A 183 27.08 -41.74 -40.07
C GLY A 183 26.97 -42.38 -38.69
N LEU A 184 27.20 -41.58 -37.64
CA LEU A 184 27.06 -42.04 -36.25
C LEU A 184 25.59 -42.39 -35.93
N ALA A 185 24.63 -41.59 -36.42
CA ALA A 185 23.21 -41.90 -36.22
C ALA A 185 22.81 -43.24 -36.83
N ASN A 186 23.31 -43.55 -38.03
CA ASN A 186 23.07 -44.84 -38.69
C ASN A 186 23.73 -46.02 -37.95
N THR A 187 24.93 -45.82 -37.39
CA THR A 187 25.56 -46.82 -36.51
C THR A 187 24.69 -47.12 -35.29
N ILE A 188 24.20 -46.09 -34.60
CA ILE A 188 23.34 -46.23 -33.42
C ILE A 188 22.03 -46.95 -33.77
N ILE A 189 21.42 -46.64 -34.91
CA ILE A 189 20.22 -47.37 -35.39
C ILE A 189 20.51 -48.85 -35.64
N THR A 190 21.71 -49.19 -36.14
CA THR A 190 22.11 -50.58 -36.36
C THR A 190 22.28 -51.33 -35.04
N GLN A 191 22.86 -50.68 -34.03
CA GLN A 191 23.00 -51.21 -32.68
C GLN A 191 21.63 -51.42 -32.00
N LEU A 192 20.71 -50.46 -32.16
CA LEU A 192 19.33 -50.59 -31.68
C LEU A 192 18.61 -51.77 -32.33
N LYS A 193 18.82 -52.03 -33.63
CA LYS A 193 18.28 -53.21 -34.32
C LYS A 193 18.90 -54.53 -33.85
N GLN A 194 20.10 -54.49 -33.30
CA GLN A 194 20.80 -55.64 -32.71
C GLN A 194 20.38 -55.90 -31.24
N GLY A 195 19.52 -55.05 -30.67
CA GLY A 195 18.97 -55.22 -29.34
C GLY A 195 19.69 -54.44 -28.23
N GLU A 196 20.62 -53.55 -28.57
CA GLU A 196 21.23 -52.65 -27.59
C GLU A 196 20.17 -51.69 -26.98
N SER A 197 20.37 -51.31 -25.71
CA SER A 197 19.44 -50.44 -25.00
C SER A 197 19.51 -49.00 -25.50
N PHE A 198 18.35 -48.42 -25.82
CA PHE A 198 18.25 -47.01 -26.23
C PHE A 198 18.80 -46.06 -25.16
N ALA A 199 18.53 -46.35 -23.88
CA ALA A 199 18.99 -45.52 -22.77
C ALA A 199 20.53 -45.57 -22.62
N GLU A 200 21.14 -46.73 -22.83
CA GLU A 200 22.60 -46.88 -22.75
C GLU A 200 23.29 -46.18 -23.92
N LEU A 201 22.72 -46.29 -25.13
CA LEU A 201 23.22 -45.58 -26.31
C LEU A 201 23.03 -44.06 -26.18
N ALA A 202 21.93 -43.61 -25.58
CA ALA A 202 21.71 -42.19 -25.28
C ALA A 202 22.77 -41.66 -24.30
N ALA A 203 23.00 -42.35 -23.18
CA ALA A 203 24.00 -41.96 -22.19
C ALA A 203 25.42 -41.93 -22.77
N LYS A 204 25.73 -42.85 -23.70
CA LYS A 204 27.05 -42.99 -24.31
C LYS A 204 27.31 -42.03 -25.47
N HIS A 205 26.31 -41.74 -26.30
CA HIS A 205 26.50 -41.07 -27.59
C HIS A 205 25.74 -39.75 -27.75
N SER A 206 24.70 -39.48 -26.96
CA SER A 206 23.89 -38.27 -27.13
C SER A 206 24.65 -37.01 -26.69
N GLN A 207 24.59 -35.97 -27.52
CA GLN A 207 25.08 -34.62 -27.22
C GLN A 207 24.03 -33.79 -26.45
N ASP A 208 22.80 -34.27 -26.31
CA ASP A 208 21.80 -33.57 -25.51
C ASP A 208 22.06 -33.77 -24.02
N THR A 209 22.69 -32.79 -23.39
CA THR A 209 22.99 -32.79 -21.95
C THR A 209 21.73 -32.79 -21.08
N GLY A 210 20.57 -32.40 -21.61
CA GLY A 210 19.31 -32.34 -20.87
C GLY A 210 18.68 -33.71 -20.63
N SER A 211 18.76 -34.62 -21.61
CA SER A 211 18.10 -35.94 -21.52
C SER A 211 19.07 -37.13 -21.54
N LYS A 212 20.35 -36.97 -21.95
CA LYS A 212 21.27 -38.11 -22.12
C LYS A 212 21.42 -38.99 -20.87
N ASP A 213 21.52 -38.39 -19.69
CA ASP A 213 21.72 -39.10 -18.42
C ASP A 213 20.42 -39.77 -17.92
N SER A 214 19.27 -39.35 -18.47
CA SER A 214 17.95 -39.94 -18.29
C SER A 214 17.58 -40.90 -19.44
N GLY A 215 18.59 -41.43 -20.15
CA GLY A 215 18.38 -42.35 -21.26
C GLY A 215 17.66 -41.73 -22.46
N GLY A 216 17.78 -40.41 -22.63
CA GLY A 216 17.18 -39.65 -23.72
C GLY A 216 15.71 -39.28 -23.54
N ASP A 217 15.09 -39.50 -22.37
CA ASP A 217 13.66 -39.25 -22.12
C ASP A 217 13.31 -37.76 -22.12
N LEU A 218 12.39 -37.35 -23.00
CA LEU A 218 11.89 -35.98 -23.12
C LEU A 218 10.58 -35.76 -22.38
N GLY A 219 9.99 -36.80 -21.76
CA GLY A 219 8.68 -36.71 -21.14
C GLY A 219 7.55 -36.61 -22.18
N PHE A 220 6.35 -36.23 -21.72
CA PHE A 220 5.22 -35.93 -22.60
C PHE A 220 5.30 -34.49 -23.08
N PHE A 221 5.05 -34.29 -24.37
CA PHE A 221 4.94 -32.97 -24.96
C PHE A 221 3.84 -32.93 -26.02
N ALA A 222 3.20 -31.77 -26.13
CA ALA A 222 2.19 -31.48 -27.14
C ALA A 222 2.83 -30.89 -28.41
N MET A 223 2.02 -30.74 -29.45
CA MET A 223 2.43 -30.07 -30.69
C MET A 223 2.86 -28.61 -30.40
N GLY A 224 3.91 -28.11 -31.06
CA GLY A 224 4.53 -26.80 -30.83
C GLY A 224 5.62 -26.76 -29.76
N ALA A 225 5.89 -27.88 -29.07
CA ALA A 225 6.90 -27.94 -28.01
C ALA A 225 8.31 -28.29 -28.52
N MET A 226 8.43 -28.84 -29.72
CA MET A 226 9.71 -29.29 -30.31
C MET A 226 9.99 -28.56 -31.63
N VAL A 227 11.24 -28.65 -32.12
CA VAL A 227 11.58 -28.09 -33.44
C VAL A 227 10.82 -28.77 -34.57
N PRO A 228 10.49 -28.06 -35.67
CA PRO A 228 9.52 -28.53 -36.67
C PRO A 228 9.84 -29.90 -37.27
N GLU A 229 11.11 -30.18 -37.59
CA GLU A 229 11.52 -31.44 -38.22
C GLU A 229 11.43 -32.62 -37.25
N PHE A 230 11.79 -32.40 -35.98
CA PHE A 230 11.68 -33.40 -34.92
C PHE A 230 10.21 -33.72 -34.66
N GLU A 231 9.38 -32.70 -34.48
CA GLU A 231 7.96 -32.81 -34.21
C GLU A 231 7.22 -33.53 -35.34
N ALA A 232 7.42 -33.08 -36.59
CA ALA A 232 6.79 -33.69 -37.76
C ALA A 232 7.12 -35.19 -37.86
N LYS A 233 8.33 -35.60 -37.46
CA LYS A 233 8.67 -37.02 -37.40
C LYS A 233 7.95 -37.73 -36.25
N VAL A 234 8.00 -37.21 -35.03
CA VAL A 234 7.42 -37.86 -33.84
C VAL A 234 5.91 -38.09 -33.99
N PHE A 235 5.17 -37.10 -34.48
CA PHE A 235 3.72 -37.20 -34.64
C PHE A 235 3.30 -38.15 -35.77
N ALA A 236 4.18 -38.41 -36.74
CA ALA A 236 3.98 -39.40 -37.80
C ALA A 236 4.38 -40.84 -37.40
N MET A 237 5.07 -41.03 -36.27
CA MET A 237 5.53 -42.33 -35.80
C MET A 237 4.43 -43.13 -35.08
N LYS A 238 4.59 -44.45 -35.09
CA LYS A 238 3.79 -45.38 -34.28
C LYS A 238 4.43 -45.61 -32.92
N GLU A 239 3.61 -45.91 -31.91
CA GLU A 239 4.11 -46.26 -30.58
C GLU A 239 5.08 -47.46 -30.67
N GLY A 240 6.25 -47.32 -30.03
CA GLY A 240 7.35 -48.27 -30.07
C GLY A 240 8.32 -48.12 -31.25
N GLU A 241 8.01 -47.28 -32.23
CA GLU A 241 8.86 -47.07 -33.42
C GLU A 241 10.15 -46.32 -33.08
N VAL A 242 11.23 -46.67 -33.78
CA VAL A 242 12.50 -45.92 -33.82
C VAL A 242 12.65 -45.29 -35.21
N SER A 243 12.91 -43.99 -35.26
CA SER A 243 13.01 -43.22 -36.50
C SER A 243 14.29 -43.54 -37.30
N SER A 244 14.28 -43.22 -38.60
CA SER A 244 15.50 -42.88 -39.32
C SER A 244 16.15 -41.61 -38.74
N PRO A 245 17.43 -41.32 -39.03
CA PRO A 245 18.05 -40.07 -38.58
C PRO A 245 17.24 -38.86 -39.06
N VAL A 246 16.87 -37.98 -38.13
CA VAL A 246 16.13 -36.74 -38.42
C VAL A 246 17.11 -35.58 -38.30
N LYS A 247 17.33 -34.85 -39.39
CA LYS A 247 18.22 -33.68 -39.38
C LYS A 247 17.45 -32.46 -38.87
N THR A 248 18.04 -31.76 -37.91
CA THR A 248 17.62 -30.43 -37.42
C THR A 248 18.85 -29.50 -37.42
N ASP A 249 18.67 -28.25 -37.00
CA ASP A 249 19.77 -27.30 -36.81
C ASP A 249 20.76 -27.73 -35.70
N PHE A 250 20.36 -28.64 -34.81
CA PHE A 250 21.19 -29.12 -33.70
C PHE A 250 22.01 -30.38 -34.06
N GLY A 251 21.76 -30.99 -35.23
CA GLY A 251 22.41 -32.21 -35.68
C GLY A 251 21.42 -33.27 -36.13
N TYR A 252 21.74 -34.54 -35.90
CA TYR A 252 20.92 -35.69 -36.27
C TYR A 252 20.31 -36.34 -35.03
N HIS A 253 19.00 -36.49 -35.03
CA HIS A 253 18.25 -37.13 -33.97
C HIS A 253 17.84 -38.56 -34.37
N ILE A 254 18.09 -39.52 -33.48
CA ILE A 254 17.40 -40.81 -33.48
C ILE A 254 16.29 -40.71 -32.45
N ILE A 255 15.06 -40.92 -32.87
CA ILE A 255 13.87 -40.73 -32.02
C ILE A 255 13.25 -42.11 -31.76
N LYS A 256 12.84 -42.36 -30.53
CA LYS A 256 11.98 -43.50 -30.18
C LYS A 256 10.69 -42.97 -29.59
N LEU A 257 9.55 -43.32 -30.19
CA LEU A 257 8.25 -42.94 -29.65
C LEU A 257 7.81 -43.99 -28.62
N ASN A 258 7.71 -43.61 -27.35
CA ASN A 258 7.39 -44.53 -26.26
C ASN A 258 5.90 -44.69 -26.02
N LYS A 259 5.14 -43.58 -26.04
CA LYS A 259 3.69 -43.59 -25.83
C LYS A 259 2.99 -42.49 -26.61
N ILE A 260 1.77 -42.78 -27.06
CA ILE A 260 0.82 -41.79 -27.58
C ILE A 260 -0.30 -41.61 -26.57
N LYS A 261 -0.53 -40.37 -26.13
CA LYS A 261 -1.69 -40.00 -25.32
C LYS A 261 -2.61 -39.15 -26.18
N ALA A 262 -3.70 -39.76 -26.65
CA ALA A 262 -4.66 -39.11 -27.54
C ALA A 262 -5.33 -37.91 -26.85
N SER A 263 -5.70 -36.92 -27.67
CA SER A 263 -6.64 -35.87 -27.26
C SER A 263 -7.95 -36.51 -26.80
N GLU A 264 -8.42 -36.15 -25.62
CA GLU A 264 -9.67 -36.64 -25.05
C GLU A 264 -10.61 -35.44 -24.85
N VAL A 265 -11.80 -35.53 -25.43
CA VAL A 265 -12.88 -34.57 -25.16
C VAL A 265 -13.53 -34.98 -23.85
N LYS A 266 -13.50 -34.10 -22.84
CA LYS A 266 -14.19 -34.34 -21.58
C LYS A 266 -15.68 -34.55 -21.84
N SER A 267 -16.28 -35.57 -21.24
CA SER A 267 -17.68 -35.91 -21.51
C SER A 267 -18.63 -34.81 -21.03
N PHE A 268 -19.75 -34.65 -21.73
CA PHE A 268 -20.84 -33.73 -21.37
C PHE A 268 -21.25 -33.86 -19.89
N GLU A 269 -21.45 -35.10 -19.41
CA GLU A 269 -21.82 -35.36 -18.00
C GLU A 269 -20.78 -34.84 -17.01
N SER A 270 -19.48 -35.00 -17.31
CA SER A 270 -18.40 -34.51 -16.44
C SER A 270 -18.33 -32.98 -16.39
N LEU A 271 -18.82 -32.31 -17.44
CA LEU A 271 -18.79 -30.86 -17.59
C LEU A 271 -20.13 -30.18 -17.28
N ARG A 272 -21.20 -30.92 -17.01
CA ARG A 272 -22.55 -30.37 -16.86
C ARG A 272 -22.63 -29.19 -15.88
N SER A 273 -21.94 -29.27 -14.74
CA SER A 273 -21.89 -28.18 -13.75
C SER A 273 -21.16 -26.93 -14.27
N GLU A 274 -20.03 -27.13 -14.97
CA GLU A 274 -19.26 -26.04 -15.59
C GLU A 274 -20.04 -25.38 -16.73
N LEU A 275 -20.67 -26.19 -17.59
CA LEU A 275 -21.54 -25.73 -18.68
C LEU A 275 -22.75 -24.97 -18.14
N THR A 276 -23.38 -25.45 -17.06
CA THR A 276 -24.49 -24.75 -16.40
C THR A 276 -24.06 -23.37 -15.92
N LYS A 277 -22.91 -23.28 -15.24
CA LYS A 277 -22.37 -22.00 -14.77
C LYS A 277 -22.07 -21.06 -15.94
N LEU A 278 -21.35 -21.55 -16.96
CA LEU A 278 -20.97 -20.76 -18.13
C LEU A 278 -22.19 -20.26 -18.91
N TYR A 279 -23.18 -21.14 -19.15
CA TYR A 279 -24.43 -20.79 -19.79
C TYR A 279 -25.17 -19.71 -18.98
N THR A 280 -25.30 -19.92 -17.67
CA THR A 280 -25.97 -18.95 -16.78
C THR A 280 -25.26 -17.59 -16.82
N GLU A 281 -23.93 -17.55 -16.73
CA GLU A 281 -23.16 -16.30 -16.82
C GLU A 281 -23.39 -15.57 -18.15
N ARG A 282 -23.47 -16.30 -19.27
CA ARG A 282 -23.77 -15.73 -20.59
C ARG A 282 -25.17 -15.16 -20.68
N GLU A 283 -26.15 -15.92 -20.21
CA GLU A 283 -27.54 -15.48 -20.25
C GLU A 283 -27.78 -14.32 -19.28
N VAL A 284 -27.10 -14.27 -18.13
CA VAL A 284 -27.08 -13.09 -17.25
C VAL A 284 -26.50 -11.89 -18.00
N GLN A 285 -25.36 -12.04 -18.68
CA GLN A 285 -24.71 -10.92 -19.39
C GLN A 285 -25.55 -10.39 -20.55
N LYS A 286 -26.28 -11.27 -21.25
CA LYS A 286 -27.25 -10.85 -22.28
C LYS A 286 -28.46 -10.15 -21.66
N SER A 287 -28.98 -10.70 -20.57
CA SER A 287 -30.19 -10.20 -19.91
C SER A 287 -29.96 -8.87 -19.20
N ILE A 288 -28.80 -8.67 -18.56
CA ILE A 288 -28.51 -7.45 -17.79
C ILE A 288 -28.50 -6.22 -18.69
N TYR A 289 -28.00 -6.31 -19.93
CA TYR A 289 -28.03 -5.20 -20.89
C TYR A 289 -29.48 -4.77 -21.18
N LYS A 290 -30.34 -5.74 -21.52
CA LYS A 290 -31.76 -5.47 -21.81
C LYS A 290 -32.52 -4.96 -20.58
N LEU A 291 -32.30 -5.57 -19.41
CA LEU A 291 -33.00 -5.22 -18.18
C LEU A 291 -32.57 -3.87 -17.63
N THR A 292 -31.31 -3.48 -17.77
CA THR A 292 -30.85 -2.13 -17.37
C THR A 292 -31.41 -1.04 -18.29
N GLU A 293 -31.50 -1.30 -19.60
CA GLU A 293 -32.18 -0.40 -20.55
C GLU A 293 -33.67 -0.28 -20.22
N GLN A 294 -34.36 -1.39 -19.97
CA GLN A 294 -35.76 -1.40 -19.58
C GLN A 294 -35.99 -0.67 -18.25
N LEU A 295 -35.15 -0.91 -17.24
CA LEU A 295 -35.21 -0.22 -15.95
C LEU A 295 -35.03 1.28 -16.12
N SER A 296 -34.08 1.72 -16.94
CA SER A 296 -33.84 3.13 -17.22
C SER A 296 -35.04 3.79 -17.92
N ASN A 297 -35.64 3.13 -18.91
CA ASN A 297 -36.77 3.69 -19.66
C ASN A 297 -38.03 3.75 -18.79
N LEU A 298 -38.40 2.66 -18.11
CA LEU A 298 -39.59 2.62 -17.26
C LEU A 298 -39.48 3.63 -16.10
N SER A 299 -38.29 3.75 -15.49
CA SER A 299 -38.08 4.70 -14.39
C SER A 299 -38.17 6.17 -14.80
N TYR A 300 -38.02 6.46 -16.10
CA TYR A 300 -38.19 7.80 -16.66
C TYR A 300 -39.67 8.12 -16.93
N GLU A 301 -40.47 7.11 -17.27
CA GLU A 301 -41.86 7.27 -17.70
C GLU A 301 -42.86 7.09 -16.55
N GLU A 302 -42.53 6.29 -15.54
CA GLU A 302 -43.43 5.84 -14.48
C GLU A 302 -42.85 6.01 -13.07
N ASP A 303 -43.68 5.80 -12.05
CA ASP A 303 -43.23 5.74 -10.65
C ASP A 303 -42.57 4.39 -10.31
N LEU A 304 -41.79 4.37 -9.22
CA LEU A 304 -41.02 3.18 -8.85
C LEU A 304 -41.88 1.99 -8.43
N GLU A 305 -43.13 2.21 -8.00
CA GLU A 305 -44.05 1.12 -7.66
C GLU A 305 -44.51 0.40 -8.93
N ALA A 306 -44.86 1.15 -9.97
CA ALA A 306 -45.21 0.61 -11.27
C ALA A 306 -44.00 -0.08 -11.92
N VAL A 307 -42.81 0.52 -11.87
CA VAL A 307 -41.56 -0.10 -12.36
C VAL A 307 -41.29 -1.42 -11.65
N ALA A 308 -41.38 -1.44 -10.30
CA ALA A 308 -41.18 -2.63 -9.50
C ALA A 308 -42.15 -3.76 -9.92
N ASN A 309 -43.43 -3.44 -10.07
CA ASN A 309 -44.45 -4.41 -10.49
C ASN A 309 -44.24 -4.92 -11.92
N GLN A 310 -43.90 -4.05 -12.88
CA GLN A 310 -43.69 -4.43 -14.27
C GLN A 310 -42.43 -5.29 -14.48
N MET A 311 -41.40 -5.06 -13.67
CA MET A 311 -40.13 -5.78 -13.75
C MET A 311 -40.01 -6.94 -12.76
N ASP A 312 -41.05 -7.21 -11.96
CA ASP A 312 -41.04 -8.20 -10.87
C ASP A 312 -39.87 -7.98 -9.89
N LEU A 313 -39.65 -6.71 -9.54
CA LEU A 313 -38.63 -6.27 -8.59
C LEU A 313 -39.26 -5.86 -7.26
N GLU A 314 -38.47 -5.90 -6.19
CA GLU A 314 -38.89 -5.45 -4.87
C GLU A 314 -38.68 -3.93 -4.73
N LEU A 315 -39.74 -3.19 -4.40
CA LEU A 315 -39.64 -1.80 -3.97
C LEU A 315 -39.16 -1.74 -2.51
N ARG A 316 -38.05 -1.05 -2.27
CA ARG A 316 -37.46 -0.91 -0.93
C ARG A 316 -37.41 0.55 -0.52
N THR A 317 -37.46 0.80 0.79
CA THR A 317 -37.31 2.14 1.38
C THR A 317 -36.09 2.16 2.30
N SER A 318 -35.29 3.21 2.19
CA SER A 318 -34.13 3.44 3.08
C SER A 318 -34.56 4.02 4.43
N GLU A 319 -33.66 3.99 5.41
CA GLU A 319 -33.78 4.83 6.60
C GLU A 319 -33.38 6.29 6.28
N PHE A 320 -33.61 7.23 7.21
CA PHE A 320 -33.11 8.59 7.01
C PHE A 320 -31.58 8.65 7.04
N PHE A 321 -30.98 9.23 6.01
CA PHE A 321 -29.54 9.46 5.95
C PHE A 321 -29.19 10.90 5.56
N THR A 322 -27.97 11.30 5.91
CA THR A 322 -27.37 12.60 5.55
C THR A 322 -26.48 12.45 4.31
N GLN A 323 -26.11 13.57 3.67
CA GLN A 323 -25.25 13.58 2.49
C GLN A 323 -23.83 13.04 2.76
N ASP A 324 -23.37 13.10 4.02
CA ASP A 324 -22.05 12.64 4.48
C ASP A 324 -22.06 11.22 5.08
N THR A 325 -23.19 10.51 4.98
CA THR A 325 -23.31 9.14 5.49
C THR A 325 -22.30 8.19 4.83
N LYS A 326 -21.88 7.17 5.58
CA LYS A 326 -21.08 6.04 5.09
C LYS A 326 -21.85 4.72 5.07
N GLU A 327 -23.13 4.75 5.42
CA GLU A 327 -23.99 3.56 5.49
C GLU A 327 -24.44 3.10 4.10
N HIS A 328 -24.45 4.00 3.12
CA HIS A 328 -24.81 3.74 1.73
C HIS A 328 -23.65 4.02 0.78
N ASP A 329 -23.73 3.45 -0.42
CA ASP A 329 -22.74 3.69 -1.49
C ASP A 329 -22.69 5.17 -1.89
N ALA A 330 -21.50 5.70 -2.18
CA ALA A 330 -21.32 7.11 -2.49
C ALA A 330 -22.13 7.57 -3.73
N LYS A 331 -22.29 6.71 -4.74
CA LYS A 331 -23.11 7.03 -5.92
C LYS A 331 -24.60 7.03 -5.58
N PHE A 332 -25.04 6.15 -4.70
CA PHE A 332 -26.40 6.12 -4.18
C PHE A 332 -26.72 7.41 -3.42
N VAL A 333 -25.84 7.81 -2.50
CA VAL A 333 -25.99 9.06 -1.73
C VAL A 333 -25.98 10.28 -2.66
N ALA A 334 -25.04 10.33 -3.61
CA ALA A 334 -24.95 11.43 -4.56
C ALA A 334 -26.22 11.60 -5.41
N ALA A 335 -26.84 10.49 -5.83
CA ALA A 335 -28.10 10.53 -6.58
C ALA A 335 -29.28 10.95 -5.69
N ALA A 336 -29.36 10.48 -4.44
CA ALA A 336 -30.42 10.87 -3.52
C ALA A 336 -30.43 12.39 -3.22
N TYR A 337 -29.26 13.03 -3.28
CA TYR A 337 -29.07 14.46 -3.11
C TYR A 337 -28.93 15.24 -4.43
N SER A 338 -29.21 14.62 -5.58
CA SER A 338 -29.21 15.33 -6.86
C SER A 338 -30.41 16.27 -6.98
N ASP A 339 -30.34 17.26 -7.87
CA ASP A 339 -31.44 18.21 -8.08
C ASP A 339 -32.73 17.51 -8.54
N GLU A 340 -32.60 16.51 -9.41
CA GLU A 340 -33.70 15.71 -9.94
C GLU A 340 -34.44 14.97 -8.82
N VAL A 341 -33.71 14.29 -7.94
CA VAL A 341 -34.34 13.51 -6.86
C VAL A 341 -34.79 14.41 -5.72
N LEU A 342 -33.92 15.27 -5.23
CA LEU A 342 -34.15 16.02 -3.98
C LEU A 342 -35.14 17.17 -4.15
N ASN A 343 -35.00 17.93 -5.24
CA ASN A 343 -35.78 19.15 -5.45
C ASN A 343 -36.97 18.92 -6.38
N LYS A 344 -36.80 18.15 -7.47
CA LYS A 344 -37.88 17.87 -8.42
C LYS A 344 -38.72 16.65 -8.06
N GLY A 345 -38.20 15.75 -7.21
CA GLY A 345 -38.89 14.52 -6.83
C GLY A 345 -39.04 13.52 -7.98
N GLU A 346 -38.15 13.61 -8.97
CA GLU A 346 -38.06 12.69 -10.11
C GLU A 346 -37.25 11.44 -9.70
N SER A 347 -37.40 10.36 -10.45
CA SER A 347 -36.54 9.18 -10.31
C SER A 347 -35.10 9.52 -10.73
N SER A 348 -34.12 8.93 -10.07
CA SER A 348 -32.72 9.07 -10.45
C SER A 348 -32.48 8.47 -11.83
N LYS A 349 -31.36 8.84 -12.46
CA LYS A 349 -30.81 8.02 -13.54
C LYS A 349 -30.41 6.65 -12.99
N LEU A 350 -30.26 5.65 -13.86
CA LEU A 350 -29.72 4.35 -13.49
C LEU A 350 -28.33 4.51 -12.84
N ILE A 351 -28.19 3.99 -11.63
CA ILE A 351 -26.96 4.06 -10.84
C ILE A 351 -26.31 2.67 -10.84
N GLU A 352 -25.10 2.57 -11.38
CA GLU A 352 -24.27 1.37 -11.26
C GLU A 352 -23.47 1.42 -9.95
N LEU A 353 -23.95 0.71 -8.92
CA LEU A 353 -23.25 0.59 -7.63
C LEU A 353 -22.03 -0.33 -7.77
N SER A 354 -22.17 -1.39 -8.56
CA SER A 354 -21.08 -2.28 -8.97
C SER A 354 -21.42 -2.94 -10.30
N LYS A 355 -20.48 -3.71 -10.88
CA LYS A 355 -20.73 -4.50 -12.10
C LYS A 355 -21.93 -5.45 -12.01
N ASP A 356 -22.34 -5.79 -10.78
CA ASP A 356 -23.39 -6.75 -10.49
C ASP A 356 -24.67 -6.12 -9.94
N LYS A 357 -24.70 -4.81 -9.69
CA LYS A 357 -25.79 -4.13 -8.97
C LYS A 357 -26.11 -2.76 -9.53
N PHE A 358 -27.37 -2.59 -9.91
CA PHE A 358 -27.91 -1.38 -10.52
C PHE A 358 -29.14 -0.93 -9.75
N VAL A 359 -29.26 0.37 -9.52
CA VAL A 359 -30.33 0.94 -8.70
C VAL A 359 -30.92 2.17 -9.37
N VAL A 360 -32.23 2.32 -9.22
CA VAL A 360 -32.91 3.60 -9.42
C VAL A 360 -33.61 3.95 -8.11
N LEU A 361 -33.52 5.22 -7.71
CA LEU A 361 -34.11 5.72 -6.47
C LEU A 361 -34.96 6.97 -6.71
N ARG A 362 -35.86 7.26 -5.77
CA ARG A 362 -36.72 8.45 -5.77
C ARG A 362 -36.93 8.92 -4.34
N ILE A 363 -37.10 10.23 -4.15
CA ILE A 363 -37.36 10.78 -2.82
C ILE A 363 -38.69 10.25 -2.26
N ASN A 364 -38.65 9.75 -1.03
CA ASN A 364 -39.82 9.36 -0.26
C ASN A 364 -40.17 10.47 0.75
N GLU A 365 -39.19 10.89 1.54
CA GLU A 365 -39.37 11.88 2.60
C GLU A 365 -38.12 12.75 2.74
N ARG A 366 -38.30 14.04 3.05
CA ARG A 366 -37.20 14.98 3.29
C ARG A 366 -37.39 15.68 4.63
N ASN A 367 -36.34 15.68 5.44
CA ASN A 367 -36.23 16.51 6.63
C ASN A 367 -35.29 17.66 6.31
N PRO A 368 -35.82 18.90 6.15
CA PRO A 368 -34.99 20.04 5.81
C PRO A 368 -34.00 20.33 6.94
N GLN A 369 -32.88 20.97 6.58
CA GLN A 369 -31.97 21.50 7.58
C GLN A 369 -32.73 22.47 8.49
N ARG A 370 -32.55 22.31 9.80
CA ARG A 370 -33.15 23.20 10.80
C ARG A 370 -32.19 23.49 11.93
N GLU A 371 -32.39 24.62 12.58
CA GLU A 371 -31.77 24.91 13.87
C GLU A 371 -32.39 23.98 14.93
N LYS A 372 -31.54 23.31 15.71
CA LYS A 372 -31.97 22.59 16.90
C LYS A 372 -32.45 23.61 17.93
N THR A 373 -33.52 23.26 18.64
CA THR A 373 -34.06 24.09 19.71
C THR A 373 -33.17 24.01 20.96
N PHE A 374 -33.26 25.02 21.82
CA PHE A 374 -32.52 25.03 23.09
C PHE A 374 -32.79 23.76 23.92
N ASP A 375 -34.04 23.29 23.97
CA ASP A 375 -34.39 22.10 24.75
C ASP A 375 -33.72 20.82 24.24
N GLU A 376 -33.46 20.72 22.94
CA GLU A 376 -32.77 19.58 22.32
C GLU A 376 -31.27 19.54 22.66
N VAL A 377 -30.64 20.70 22.88
CA VAL A 377 -29.18 20.80 23.06
C VAL A 377 -28.73 21.24 24.46
N LYS A 378 -29.62 21.72 25.33
CA LYS A 378 -29.26 22.26 26.66
C LYS A 378 -28.43 21.31 27.52
N VAL A 379 -28.71 20.01 27.45
CA VAL A 379 -27.96 18.98 28.23
C VAL A 379 -26.55 18.81 27.68
N GLU A 380 -26.40 18.82 26.35
CA GLU A 380 -25.11 18.74 25.67
C GLU A 380 -24.25 19.96 25.97
N ILE A 381 -24.84 21.16 25.87
CA ILE A 381 -24.17 22.43 26.17
C ILE A 381 -23.74 22.45 27.64
N ALA A 382 -24.63 22.10 28.57
CA ALA A 382 -24.28 22.06 30.00
C ALA A 382 -23.13 21.10 30.28
N LYS A 383 -23.11 19.94 29.62
CA LYS A 383 -21.99 18.98 29.72
C LYS A 383 -20.70 19.55 29.15
N HIS A 384 -20.75 20.21 28.00
CA HIS A 384 -19.58 20.86 27.39
C HIS A 384 -18.99 21.95 28.29
N LEU A 385 -19.84 22.88 28.75
CA LEU A 385 -19.43 23.96 29.65
C LEU A 385 -18.89 23.43 30.98
N SER A 386 -19.51 22.37 31.54
CA SER A 386 -18.99 21.73 32.75
C SER A 386 -17.58 21.16 32.54
N GLY A 387 -17.31 20.56 31.38
CA GLY A 387 -15.97 20.12 31.00
C GLY A 387 -14.96 21.27 30.96
N LEU A 388 -15.31 22.41 30.34
CA LEU A 388 -14.43 23.58 30.27
C LEU A 388 -14.17 24.21 31.65
N LEU A 389 -15.21 24.30 32.49
CA LEU A 389 -15.07 24.79 33.85
C LEU A 389 -14.23 23.86 34.71
N ALA A 390 -14.45 22.55 34.63
CA ALA A 390 -13.65 21.55 35.34
C ALA A 390 -12.19 21.57 34.88
N LYS A 391 -11.92 21.80 33.59
CA LYS A 391 -10.57 21.98 33.07
C LYS A 391 -9.90 23.22 33.66
N THR A 392 -10.60 24.35 33.62
CA THR A 392 -10.12 25.61 34.23
C THR A 392 -9.89 25.45 35.73
N PHE A 393 -10.74 24.69 36.40
CA PHE A 393 -10.59 24.37 37.82
C PHE A 393 -9.31 23.59 38.10
N ILE A 394 -9.02 22.51 37.37
CA ILE A 394 -7.80 21.73 37.60
C ILE A 394 -6.52 22.50 37.26
N ASP A 395 -6.55 23.40 36.29
CA ASP A 395 -5.43 24.31 35.99
C ASP A 395 -5.13 25.21 37.19
N ASN A 396 -6.15 25.88 37.71
CA ASN A 396 -6.02 26.73 38.89
C ASN A 396 -5.56 25.94 40.12
N VAL A 397 -6.01 24.70 40.29
CA VAL A 397 -5.55 23.82 41.37
C VAL A 397 -4.06 23.49 41.20
N ALA A 398 -3.63 23.14 39.99
CA ALA A 398 -2.23 22.82 39.71
C ALA A 398 -1.31 24.04 39.95
N ASP A 399 -1.71 25.22 39.48
CA ASP A 399 -0.98 26.48 39.68
C ASP A 399 -0.89 26.83 41.16
N LYS A 400 -2.00 26.70 41.90
CA LYS A 400 -2.04 26.96 43.33
C LYS A 400 -1.13 26.01 44.11
N ILE A 401 -1.14 24.72 43.80
CA ILE A 401 -0.25 23.73 44.42
C ILE A 401 1.21 24.13 44.16
N THR A 402 1.56 24.44 42.91
CA THR A 402 2.93 24.83 42.51
C THR A 402 3.40 26.10 43.21
N ALA A 403 2.54 27.12 43.30
CA ALA A 403 2.85 28.38 43.97
C ALA A 403 3.08 28.20 45.48
N LEU A 404 2.29 27.34 46.13
CA LEU A 404 2.46 27.01 47.55
C LEU A 404 3.74 26.19 47.81
N LEU A 405 4.01 25.19 46.97
CA LEU A 405 5.24 24.39 47.04
C LEU A 405 6.49 25.25 46.85
N SER A 406 6.46 26.19 45.92
CA SER A 406 7.56 27.13 45.67
C SER A 406 7.80 28.10 46.85
N LYS A 407 6.79 28.36 47.67
CA LYS A 407 6.90 29.15 48.91
C LYS A 407 7.23 28.30 50.15
N GLY A 408 7.32 26.98 50.01
CA GLY A 408 7.57 26.05 51.11
C GLY A 408 6.36 25.75 52.01
N ASP A 409 5.14 26.13 51.62
CA ASP A 409 3.91 25.85 52.39
C ASP A 409 3.40 24.43 52.09
N THR A 410 4.10 23.43 52.66
CA THR A 410 3.78 22.01 52.46
C THR A 410 2.51 21.58 53.21
N THR A 411 2.15 22.25 54.30
CA THR A 411 0.95 21.92 55.09
C THR A 411 -0.33 22.25 54.34
N THR A 412 -0.41 23.41 53.68
CA THR A 412 -1.59 23.76 52.87
C THR A 412 -1.68 22.87 51.63
N VAL A 413 -0.55 22.52 51.02
CA VAL A 413 -0.52 21.58 49.89
C VAL A 413 -1.05 20.21 50.31
N GLN A 414 -0.64 19.68 51.46
CA GLN A 414 -1.14 18.40 51.95
C GLN A 414 -2.67 18.41 52.12
N LYS A 415 -3.24 19.48 52.70
CA LYS A 415 -4.70 19.63 52.82
C LYS A 415 -5.41 19.67 51.47
N LEU A 416 -4.83 20.32 50.46
CA LEU A 416 -5.37 20.34 49.10
C LEU A 416 -5.28 18.97 48.43
N MET A 417 -4.17 18.26 48.63
CA MET A 417 -3.99 16.91 48.11
C MET A 417 -4.99 15.93 48.73
N GLU A 418 -5.23 16.00 50.04
CA GLU A 418 -6.25 15.19 50.72
C GLU A 418 -7.66 15.53 50.23
N LYS A 419 -8.00 16.82 50.15
CA LYS A 419 -9.32 17.28 49.66
C LYS A 419 -9.62 16.75 48.26
N TYR A 420 -8.63 16.80 47.35
CA TYR A 420 -8.80 16.44 45.94
C TYR A 420 -8.27 15.04 45.60
N GLN A 421 -7.94 14.24 46.62
CA GLN A 421 -7.43 12.87 46.50
C GLN A 421 -6.22 12.73 45.54
N LEU A 422 -5.34 13.73 45.57
CA LEU A 422 -4.16 13.80 44.71
C LEU A 422 -3.00 13.00 45.31
N THR A 423 -2.25 12.33 44.45
CA THR A 423 -1.06 11.56 44.85
C THR A 423 0.12 11.86 43.95
N TRP A 424 1.33 11.84 44.53
CA TRP A 424 2.57 11.94 43.77
C TRP A 424 2.88 10.59 43.12
N LYS A 425 3.08 10.60 41.80
CA LYS A 425 3.72 9.52 41.07
C LYS A 425 5.22 9.80 40.99
N ASP A 426 6.02 8.99 41.68
CA ASP A 426 7.49 9.04 41.55
C ASP A 426 7.91 8.31 40.28
N VAL A 427 8.53 9.03 39.35
CA VAL A 427 9.02 8.46 38.08
C VAL A 427 10.50 8.08 38.20
N GLY A 428 11.25 8.74 39.09
CA GLY A 428 12.68 8.50 39.24
C GLY A 428 13.50 9.14 38.12
N TRP A 429 14.65 8.55 37.80
CA TRP A 429 15.62 9.08 36.84
C TRP A 429 15.27 8.68 35.40
N VAL A 430 15.00 9.67 34.56
CA VAL A 430 14.68 9.42 33.14
C VAL A 430 15.64 10.15 32.21
N LYS A 431 15.87 9.56 31.04
CA LYS A 431 16.48 10.24 29.87
C LYS A 431 15.42 10.92 29.02
N ARG A 432 15.85 11.83 28.15
CA ARG A 432 14.97 12.50 27.16
C ARG A 432 14.29 11.50 26.20
N SER A 433 14.95 10.38 25.93
CA SER A 433 14.43 9.28 25.11
C SER A 433 13.67 8.21 25.91
N SER A 434 13.42 8.43 27.20
CA SER A 434 12.71 7.45 28.04
C SER A 434 11.28 7.25 27.56
N ARG A 435 10.78 6.02 27.72
CA ARG A 435 9.38 5.64 27.48
C ARG A 435 8.66 5.21 28.77
N GLU A 436 9.28 5.45 29.92
CA GLU A 436 8.72 5.09 31.24
C GLU A 436 7.54 5.99 31.64
N GLU A 437 7.35 7.11 30.95
CA GLU A 437 6.24 8.05 31.15
C GLU A 437 5.79 8.66 29.82
N ASN A 438 4.62 9.30 29.80
CA ASN A 438 4.10 10.04 28.66
C ASN A 438 5.14 11.02 28.06
N THR A 439 5.36 10.94 26.74
CA THR A 439 6.36 11.75 26.02
C THR A 439 6.15 13.25 26.18
N GLY A 440 4.90 13.73 26.26
CA GLY A 440 4.59 15.14 26.52
C GLY A 440 5.10 15.60 27.88
N ILE A 441 4.93 14.77 28.93
CA ILE A 441 5.46 15.03 30.28
C ILE A 441 6.99 15.04 30.25
N ILE A 442 7.62 14.05 29.61
CA ILE A 442 9.08 14.00 29.47
C ILE A 442 9.60 15.28 28.79
N ASN A 443 8.99 15.71 27.70
CA ASN A 443 9.39 16.92 26.99
C ASN A 443 9.30 18.17 27.87
N ILE A 444 8.23 18.32 28.65
CA ILE A 444 8.06 19.42 29.60
C ILE A 444 9.14 19.36 30.69
N VAL A 445 9.34 18.20 31.32
CA VAL A 445 10.35 18.04 32.37
C VAL A 445 11.74 18.41 31.87
N PHE A 446 12.06 18.13 30.61
CA PHE A 446 13.33 18.47 29.98
C PHE A 446 13.42 19.91 29.42
N SER A 447 12.32 20.65 29.36
CA SER A 447 12.32 22.10 29.04
C SER A 447 12.52 22.97 30.28
N LEU A 448 12.24 22.43 31.49
CA LEU A 448 12.47 23.15 32.75
C LEU A 448 13.93 23.60 32.91
N PRO A 449 14.17 24.75 33.57
CA PRO A 449 15.53 25.22 33.85
C PRO A 449 16.27 24.25 34.78
N LYS A 450 17.60 24.35 34.81
CA LYS A 450 18.41 23.63 35.79
C LYS A 450 18.13 24.20 37.19
N PRO A 451 17.87 23.37 38.23
CA PRO A 451 17.75 23.87 39.60
C PRO A 451 19.04 24.57 40.03
N ASN A 452 18.94 25.84 40.45
CA ASN A 452 20.09 26.61 40.95
C ASN A 452 20.52 26.12 42.33
N ASP A 453 19.56 25.75 43.19
CA ASP A 453 19.69 24.93 44.39
C ASP A 453 18.30 24.38 44.76
N GLY A 454 18.18 23.08 45.09
CA GLY A 454 16.92 22.46 45.52
C GLY A 454 16.02 21.94 44.40
N VAL A 455 14.70 22.00 44.64
CA VAL A 455 13.66 21.39 43.80
C VAL A 455 12.95 22.46 42.98
N ILE A 456 12.69 22.19 41.71
CA ILE A 456 11.81 23.02 40.87
C ILE A 456 10.42 22.42 40.85
N TYR A 457 9.41 23.24 41.13
CA TYR A 457 8.01 22.91 40.91
C TYR A 457 7.50 23.67 39.69
N ASP A 458 6.64 23.04 38.90
CA ASP A 458 5.98 23.68 37.77
C ASP A 458 4.57 23.11 37.56
N ALA A 459 3.67 23.90 36.98
CA ALA A 459 2.35 23.44 36.57
C ALA A 459 2.18 23.66 35.06
N GLN A 460 1.63 22.66 34.38
CA GLN A 460 1.40 22.73 32.94
C GLN A 460 0.07 22.07 32.57
N SER A 461 -0.62 22.66 31.60
CA SER A 461 -1.74 22.02 30.92
C SER A 461 -1.19 21.06 29.87
N LEU A 462 -1.50 19.76 29.98
CA LEU A 462 -1.04 18.75 29.01
C LEU A 462 -1.88 18.72 27.75
N ASN A 463 -3.20 18.83 27.90
CA ASN A 463 -4.18 18.79 26.82
C ASN A 463 -5.52 19.33 27.34
N ALA A 464 -6.59 19.19 26.55
CA ALA A 464 -7.93 19.67 26.92
C ALA A 464 -8.53 18.99 28.16
N GLU A 465 -8.03 17.80 28.56
CA GLU A 465 -8.59 17.04 29.69
C GLU A 465 -7.65 16.96 30.90
N GLN A 466 -6.36 17.26 30.76
CA GLN A 466 -5.35 16.95 31.79
C GLN A 466 -4.43 18.12 32.11
N SER A 467 -4.10 18.24 33.40
CA SER A 467 -3.13 19.20 33.94
C SER A 467 -2.19 18.47 34.89
N ILE A 468 -0.96 18.94 34.97
CA ILE A 468 0.08 18.32 35.81
C ILE A 468 0.72 19.32 36.74
N VAL A 469 1.12 18.83 37.91
CA VAL A 469 2.10 19.46 38.78
C VAL A 469 3.36 18.64 38.74
N LEU A 470 4.48 19.25 38.39
CA LEU A 470 5.79 18.63 38.30
C LEU A 470 6.65 19.00 39.50
N LYS A 471 7.50 18.04 39.90
CA LYS A 471 8.56 18.23 40.87
C LYS A 471 9.86 17.68 40.29
N LEU A 472 10.69 18.57 39.74
CA LEU A 472 12.03 18.24 39.29
C LEU A 472 12.99 18.31 40.47
N SER A 473 13.45 17.14 40.92
CA SER A 473 14.23 17.01 42.16
C SER A 473 15.74 17.02 41.93
N ALA A 474 16.22 16.57 40.77
CA ALA A 474 17.64 16.56 40.45
C ALA A 474 17.89 16.43 38.94
N ILE A 475 19.07 16.91 38.50
CA ILE A 475 19.61 16.68 37.16
C ILE A 475 21.00 16.10 37.31
N ARG A 476 21.29 15.03 36.57
CA ARG A 476 22.66 14.48 36.46
C ARG A 476 23.02 14.33 35.00
N VAL A 477 24.31 14.40 34.72
CA VAL A 477 24.88 14.18 33.40
C VAL A 477 25.96 13.13 33.56
N SER A 478 25.94 12.11 32.72
CA SER A 478 27.01 11.11 32.72
C SER A 478 28.31 11.71 32.17
N ASN A 479 29.45 11.32 32.74
CA ASN A 479 30.78 11.69 32.23
C ASN A 479 31.29 10.71 31.16
N ASN A 480 30.37 10.08 30.40
CA ASN A 480 30.75 9.11 29.39
C ASN A 480 31.62 9.73 28.29
N VAL A 481 32.56 8.94 27.77
CA VAL A 481 33.31 9.29 26.57
C VAL A 481 32.31 9.42 25.42
N PRO A 482 32.36 10.50 24.62
CA PRO A 482 31.40 10.69 23.54
C PRO A 482 31.43 9.54 22.54
N ASN A 483 30.23 9.10 22.12
CA ASN A 483 30.09 8.01 21.18
C ASN A 483 30.32 8.51 19.75
N ASN A 484 31.21 7.86 19.00
CA ASN A 484 31.46 8.18 17.58
C ASN A 484 30.18 8.06 16.73
N ALA A 485 29.25 7.17 17.09
CA ALA A 485 27.96 7.04 16.41
C ALA A 485 27.10 8.32 16.52
N LEU A 486 27.13 8.99 17.68
CA LEU A 486 26.41 10.26 17.87
C LEU A 486 27.02 11.36 16.99
N SER A 487 28.35 11.38 16.87
CA SER A 487 29.06 12.29 15.97
C SER A 487 28.62 12.09 14.51
N SER A 488 28.55 10.84 14.04
CA SER A 488 28.13 10.53 12.66
C SER A 488 26.71 10.97 12.36
N VAL A 489 25.77 10.76 13.29
CA VAL A 489 24.37 11.16 13.12
C VAL A 489 24.24 12.68 13.01
N ILE A 490 24.93 13.43 13.87
CA ILE A 490 24.86 14.89 13.89
C ILE A 490 25.51 15.47 12.65
N LEU A 491 26.69 14.97 12.27
CA LEU A 491 27.37 15.40 11.04
C LEU A 491 26.52 15.12 9.81
N GLY A 492 25.83 13.98 9.75
CA GLY A 492 24.89 13.68 8.67
C GLY A 492 23.76 14.71 8.57
N PHE A 493 23.12 15.04 9.70
CA PHE A 493 22.04 16.03 9.73
C PHE A 493 22.49 17.43 9.31
N GLU A 494 23.61 17.91 9.86
CA GLU A 494 24.18 19.23 9.52
C GLU A 494 24.59 19.29 8.05
N SER A 495 25.24 18.24 7.54
CA SER A 495 25.66 18.16 6.13
C SER A 495 24.47 18.17 5.17
N GLU A 496 23.41 17.44 5.52
CA GLU A 496 22.18 17.41 4.71
C GLU A 496 21.45 18.76 4.74
N ALA A 497 21.32 19.39 5.91
CA ALA A 497 20.72 20.72 6.04
C ALA A 497 21.51 21.77 5.24
N PHE A 498 22.84 21.74 5.33
CA PHE A 498 23.72 22.62 4.58
C PHE A 498 23.61 22.39 3.06
N PHE A 499 23.64 21.14 2.61
CA PHE A 499 23.44 20.79 1.19
C PHE A 499 22.09 21.28 0.66
N ASN A 500 21.01 21.10 1.44
CA ASN A 500 19.69 21.60 1.09
C ASN A 500 19.65 23.14 1.03
N SER A 501 20.40 23.84 1.88
CA SER A 501 20.55 25.30 1.80
C SER A 501 21.28 25.74 0.54
N ILE A 502 22.32 25.01 0.11
CA ILE A 502 23.01 25.25 -1.16
C ILE A 502 22.04 25.05 -2.32
N LEU A 503 21.28 23.95 -2.34
CA LEU A 503 20.29 23.70 -3.40
C LEU A 503 19.24 24.81 -3.49
N LYS A 504 18.73 25.30 -2.36
CA LYS A 504 17.81 26.44 -2.32
C LYS A 504 18.44 27.73 -2.85
N THR A 505 19.71 27.97 -2.54
CA THR A 505 20.47 29.14 -3.01
C THR A 505 20.71 29.05 -4.52
N LEU A 506 21.20 27.91 -5.01
CA LEU A 506 21.32 27.63 -6.44
C LEU A 506 19.99 27.81 -7.17
N HIS A 507 18.88 27.35 -6.59
CA HIS A 507 17.57 27.52 -7.20
C HIS A 507 17.15 28.99 -7.35
N LYS A 508 17.59 29.85 -6.41
CA LYS A 508 17.29 31.29 -6.42
C LYS A 508 18.20 32.06 -7.38
N ASP A 509 19.45 31.63 -7.51
CA ASP A 509 20.50 32.37 -8.20
C ASP A 509 20.79 31.84 -9.62
N ILE A 510 20.18 30.73 -10.04
CA ILE A 510 20.35 30.17 -11.38
C ILE A 510 19.55 30.97 -12.42
N ASP A 511 20.28 31.59 -13.34
CA ASP A 511 19.76 32.02 -14.64
C ASP A 511 19.41 30.78 -15.47
N ILE A 512 18.12 30.49 -15.61
CA ILE A 512 17.64 29.38 -16.44
C ILE A 512 17.90 29.73 -17.92
N LYS A 513 19.02 29.26 -18.46
CA LYS A 513 19.25 29.25 -19.91
C LYS A 513 18.48 28.09 -20.54
N ILE A 514 17.29 28.38 -21.07
CA ILE A 514 16.55 27.45 -21.92
C ILE A 514 17.28 27.38 -23.27
N PHE A 515 17.94 26.26 -23.54
CA PHE A 515 18.48 25.99 -24.88
C PHE A 515 17.32 25.56 -25.77
N SER A 516 16.73 26.52 -26.47
CA SER A 516 15.64 26.36 -27.44
C SER A 516 15.96 25.38 -28.58
N ASP A 517 17.24 25.07 -28.77
CA ASP A 517 17.74 24.32 -29.92
C ASP A 517 17.71 22.79 -29.69
N ARG A 518 17.19 22.36 -28.53
CA ARG A 518 17.06 20.94 -28.13
C ARG A 518 15.63 20.55 -27.71
N LEU A 519 14.63 21.37 -28.06
CA LEU A 519 13.20 21.05 -27.86
C LEU A 519 12.60 20.40 -29.10
#